data_AF-A0A967KYD0-F1
#
_entry.id   AF-A0A967KYD0-F1
#
_cell.length_a   1.000
_cell.length_b   1.000
_cell.length_c   1.000
_cell.angle_alpha   90.00
_cell.angle_beta   90.00
_cell.angle_gamma   90.00
#
_symmetry.space_group_name_H-M   'P 1'
#
loop_
_entity.id
_entity.type
_entity.pdbx_description
1 polymer ?
#
loop_
_entity_poly.entity_id
_entity_poly.type
_entity_poly.pdbx_seq_one_letter_code
_entity_poly.pdbx_strand_id
1 'polypeptide(L)' 'TGNAVIGTPAYMSPEQGRGHAIDGRSDIYALGIILFELFTGQVPYKAETPMG' A
#
# COMPACT_ATOMS: atom_id res chain seq x y z
N THR A 1 20.57 -11.96 -0.42
CA THR A 1 19.38 -12.51 -1.10
C THR A 1 18.23 -11.56 -0.83
N GLY A 2 17.94 -10.68 -1.80
CA GLY A 2 17.04 -9.55 -1.61
C GLY A 2 15.63 -10.01 -1.29
N ASN A 3 15.12 -9.61 -0.12
CA ASN A 3 13.73 -9.75 0.25
C ASN A 3 12.95 -8.68 -0.53
N ALA A 4 12.81 -8.88 -1.84
CA ALA A 4 11.92 -8.07 -2.66
C ALA A 4 10.56 -8.13 -1.97
N VAL A 5 10.04 -6.98 -1.57
CA VAL A 5 8.70 -6.87 -1.00
C VAL A 5 7.74 -7.35 -2.09
N ILE A 6 7.30 -8.61 -1.99
CA ILE A 6 6.34 -9.21 -2.91
C ILE A 6 4.97 -8.67 -2.50
N GLY A 7 4.55 -7.60 -3.17
CA GLY A 7 3.25 -6.96 -3.04
C GLY A 7 3.14 -5.79 -4.01
N THR A 8 1.94 -5.35 -4.35
CA THR A 8 1.73 -4.13 -5.13
C THR A 8 1.84 -2.93 -4.18
N PRO A 9 2.93 -2.15 -4.18
CA PRO A 9 3.19 -1.18 -3.11
C PRO A 9 2.13 -0.06 -3.04
N ALA A 10 1.35 0.13 -4.10
CA ALA A 10 0.27 1.10 -4.17
C ALA A 10 -0.84 0.93 -3.11
N TYR A 11 -1.04 -0.28 -2.57
CA TYR A 11 -2.05 -0.56 -1.53
C TYR A 11 -1.45 -0.73 -0.14
N MET A 12 -0.13 -0.68 -0.01
CA MET A 12 0.56 -0.90 1.25
C MET A 12 0.31 0.28 2.20
N SER A 13 -0.05 -0.02 3.44
CA SER A 13 -0.24 1.02 4.44
C SER A 13 1.11 1.66 4.84
N PRO A 14 1.10 2.90 5.33
CA PRO A 14 2.35 3.58 5.70
C PRO A 14 3.10 2.90 6.86
N GLU A 15 2.41 2.16 7.73
CA GLU A 15 2.98 1.34 8.79
C GLU A 15 3.62 0.05 8.26
N GLN A 16 3.04 -0.57 7.23
CA GLN A 16 3.63 -1.71 6.53
C GLN A 16 4.93 -1.29 5.82
N GLY A 17 4.95 -0.14 5.13
CA GLY A 17 6.15 0.36 4.44
C GLY A 17 7.29 0.77 5.38
N ARG A 18 6.97 1.10 6.63
CA ARG A 18 7.97 1.45 7.67
C ARG A 18 8.38 0.27 8.55
N GLY A 19 7.80 -0.91 8.35
CA GLY A 19 8.06 -2.09 9.19
C GLY A 19 7.56 -1.94 10.63
N HIS A 20 6.54 -1.09 10.85
CA HIS A 20 5.89 -0.97 12.15
C HIS A 20 4.93 -2.15 12.40
N ALA A 21 4.39 -2.24 13.62
CA ALA A 21 3.34 -3.21 13.94
C ALA A 21 2.11 -2.97 13.05
N ILE A 22 1.68 -4.03 12.37
CA ILE A 22 0.52 -4.06 11.48
C ILE A 22 -0.69 -4.49 12.31
N ASP A 23 -1.78 -3.75 12.21
CA ASP A 23 -3.08 -4.12 12.78
C ASP A 23 -4.19 -3.88 11.75
N GLY A 24 -5.46 -4.10 12.13
CA GLY A 24 -6.59 -4.00 11.20
C GLY A 24 -6.77 -2.65 10.52
N ARG A 25 -6.09 -1.58 10.97
CA ARG A 25 -6.08 -0.28 10.28
C ARG A 25 -5.38 -0.36 8.92
N SER A 26 -4.43 -1.27 8.74
CA SER A 26 -3.78 -1.51 7.45
C SER A 26 -4.76 -2.00 6.39
N ASP A 27 -5.72 -2.85 6.77
CA ASP A 27 -6.77 -3.33 5.86
C ASP A 27 -7.74 -2.19 5.48
N ILE A 28 -8.08 -1.32 6.44
CA ILE A 28 -8.92 -0.13 6.20
C ILE A 28 -8.23 0.81 5.20
N TYR A 29 -6.92 1.01 5.35
CA TYR A 29 -6.14 1.81 4.40
C TYR A 29 -6.21 1.22 2.99
N ALA A 30 -5.92 -0.07 2.84
CA ALA A 30 -5.94 -0.76 1.54
C ALA A 30 -7.35 -0.70 0.90
N LEU A 31 -8.41 -0.89 1.69
CA LEU A 31 -9.78 -0.76 1.21
C LEU A 31 -10.07 0.66 0.70
N GLY A 32 -9.58 1.70 1.37
CA GLY A 32 -9.71 3.09 0.90
C GLY A 32 -9.05 3.32 -0.45
N ILE A 33 -7.86 2.76 -0.67
CA ILE A 33 -7.16 2.82 -1.95
C ILE A 33 -7.98 2.12 -3.05
N ILE A 34 -8.50 0.92 -2.77
CA ILE A 34 -9.33 0.15 -3.73
C ILE A 34 -10.60 0.93 -4.08
N LEU A 35 -11.30 1.50 -3.10
CA LEU A 35 -12.50 2.29 -3.34
C LEU A 35 -12.19 3.50 -4.24
N PHE A 36 -11.09 4.21 -3.97
CA PHE A 36 -10.66 5.32 -4.82
C PHE A 36 -10.38 4.88 -6.26
N GLU A 37 -9.67 3.77 -6.43
CA GLU A 37 -9.36 3.21 -7.75
C GLU A 37 -10.63 2.79 -8.51
N LEU A 38 -11.60 2.18 -7.83
CA LEU A 38 -12.88 1.81 -8.44
C LEU A 38 -13.65 3.03 -8.96
N PHE A 39 -13.60 4.16 -8.25
CA PHE A 39 -14.32 5.37 -8.66
C PHE A 39 -13.59 6.23 -9.69
N THR A 40 -12.26 6.19 -9.71
CA THR A 40 -11.44 7.09 -10.54
C THR A 40 -10.70 6.39 -11.68
N GLY A 41 -10.60 5.06 -11.63
CA GLY A 41 -9.77 4.25 -12.53
C GLY A 41 -8.27 4.41 -12.28
N GLN A 42 -7.84 5.09 -11.21
CA GLN A 42 -6.44 5.33 -10.87
C GLN A 42 -6.23 5.19 -9.36
N VAL A 43 -5.04 4.78 -8.92
CA VAL A 43 -4.69 4.82 -7.49
C VAL A 43 -4.39 6.27 -7.04
N PRO A 44 -4.70 6.66 -5.79
CA PRO A 44 -4.47 8.02 -5.31
C PRO A 44 -2.97 8.32 -5.10
N TYR A 45 -2.16 7.29 -4.85
CA TYR A 45 -0.72 7.39 -4.69
C TYR A 45 -0.02 6.38 -5.60
N LYS A 46 0.90 6.87 -6.43
CA LYS A 46 1.81 6.00 -7.19
C LYS A 46 3.02 5.70 -6.33
N ALA A 47 3.15 4.45 -5.92
CA ALA A 47 4.39 4.00 -5.28
C ALA A 47 5.41 3.69 -6.37
N GLU A 48 6.34 4.63 -6.62
CA GLU A 48 7.34 4.50 -7.69
C GLU A 48 8.44 3.49 -7.34
N THR A 49 8.73 3.26 -6.06
CA THR A 49 9.53 2.13 -5.61
C THR A 49 9.13 1.66 -4.21
N PRO A 50 9.46 0.41 -3.80
CA PRO A 50 9.27 -0.03 -2.41
C PRO A 50 10.13 0.75 -1.38
N MET A 51 10.99 1.69 -1.80
CA MET A 51 12.00 2.35 -0.96
C MET A 51 12.29 3.82 -1.33
N GLY A 52 11.31 4.59 -1.83
CA GLY A 52 11.48 6.01 -2.11
C GLY A 52 10.60 6.52 -3.24
#